data_AF-A0A7X5XRY5-F1
#
_entry.id   AF-A0A7X5XRY5-F1
#
_cell.length_a   1.000
_cell.length_b   1.000
_cell.length_c   1.000
_cell.angle_alpha   90.00
_cell.angle_beta   90.00
_cell.angle_gamma   90.00
#
_symmetry.space_group_name_H-M   'P 1'
#
loop_
_entity.id
_entity.type
_entity.pdbx_description
1 polymer ?
#
loop_
_entity_poly.entity_id
_entity_poly.type
_entity_poly.pdbx_seq_one_letter_code
_entity_poly.pdbx_strand_id
1 'polypeptide(L)'
;MKLEGASAGQYQTMMLVGIRDPEVLTDIGNFHDKLLAALYDRTRKSFPAEELGEFHISLRMYGWNGIDGKPVPPGTPPPPEIGMIFVATADTQELATAIAHACNPYFFHFPNVMNKEIPSYGFMLSPADVPCGQFFEFRLNHIVALDDPFELVRIEYIDLAPRPTEARKVAVHG
;
A
#
# COMPACT_ATOMS: atom_id res chain seq x y z
N MET A 1 -10.67 -27.94 8.92
CA MET A 1 -10.97 -26.48 8.85
C MET A 1 -9.75 -25.74 8.31
N LYS A 2 -9.93 -24.75 7.42
CA LYS A 2 -8.86 -23.86 6.96
C LYS A 2 -8.84 -22.60 7.81
N LEU A 3 -7.68 -22.23 8.33
CA LEU A 3 -7.45 -21.01 9.09
C LEU A 3 -6.61 -20.05 8.23
N GLU A 4 -7.14 -18.85 8.07
CA GLU A 4 -6.48 -17.72 7.42
C GLU A 4 -6.46 -16.55 8.41
N GLY A 5 -5.34 -15.86 8.47
CA GLY A 5 -5.16 -14.75 9.41
C GLY A 5 -4.23 -13.69 8.86
N ALA A 6 -4.52 -12.44 9.18
CA ALA A 6 -3.72 -11.29 8.84
C ALA A 6 -3.43 -10.46 10.09
N SER A 7 -2.28 -9.78 10.11
CA SER A 7 -1.94 -8.79 11.12
C SER A 7 -1.99 -7.40 10.53
N ALA A 8 -2.50 -6.44 11.29
CA ALA A 8 -2.39 -5.03 10.94
C ALA A 8 -0.91 -4.62 10.83
N GLY A 9 -0.58 -3.90 9.76
CA GLY A 9 0.74 -3.34 9.49
C GLY A 9 0.78 -1.84 9.76
N GLN A 10 1.71 -1.17 9.09
CA GLN A 10 1.86 0.29 9.08
C GLN A 10 0.87 0.93 8.07
N TYR A 11 1.00 2.23 7.84
CA TYR A 11 0.15 3.01 6.93
C TYR A 11 0.87 3.32 5.62
N GLN A 12 0.12 3.46 4.54
CA GLN A 12 0.68 3.72 3.21
C GLN A 12 0.06 4.94 2.54
N THR A 13 0.88 5.66 1.77
CA THR A 13 0.45 6.65 0.78
C THR A 13 1.15 6.36 -0.52
N MET A 14 0.40 6.36 -1.62
CA MET A 14 0.94 6.06 -2.95
C MET A 14 0.84 7.23 -3.92
N MET A 15 1.70 7.26 -4.92
CA MET A 15 1.56 8.10 -6.12
C MET A 15 1.74 7.22 -7.36
N LEU A 16 0.92 7.43 -8.39
CA LEU A 16 1.07 6.76 -9.68
C LEU A 16 1.59 7.75 -10.74
N VAL A 17 2.73 7.40 -11.33
CA VAL A 17 3.50 8.23 -12.25
C VAL A 17 3.71 7.48 -13.57
N GLY A 18 3.25 8.03 -14.68
CA GLY A 18 3.51 7.53 -16.02
C GLY A 18 4.84 8.05 -16.56
N ILE A 19 5.64 7.15 -17.14
CA ILE A 19 6.94 7.47 -17.75
C ILE A 19 6.96 6.99 -19.20
N ARG A 20 7.26 7.94 -20.11
CA ARG A 20 7.46 7.70 -21.56
C ARG A 20 8.84 8.14 -22.06
N ASP A 21 9.70 8.60 -21.17
CA ASP A 21 11.01 9.12 -21.51
C ASP A 21 11.92 7.97 -22.02
N PRO A 22 12.35 7.98 -23.30
CA PRO A 22 13.21 6.93 -23.85
C PRO A 22 14.53 6.77 -23.09
N GLU A 23 15.08 7.83 -22.50
CA GLU A 23 16.32 7.76 -21.74
C GLU A 23 16.14 6.97 -20.44
N VAL A 24 14.99 7.13 -19.78
CA VAL A 24 14.62 6.31 -18.61
C VAL A 24 14.32 4.88 -19.03
N LEU A 25 13.55 4.72 -20.11
CA LEU A 25 13.07 3.40 -20.55
C LEU A 25 14.19 2.48 -21.06
N THR A 26 15.30 3.04 -21.54
CA THR A 26 16.47 2.27 -21.99
C THR A 26 17.26 1.65 -20.83
N ASP A 27 17.18 2.21 -19.61
CA ASP A 27 17.91 1.73 -18.42
C ASP A 27 17.06 1.89 -17.15
N ILE A 28 15.90 1.23 -17.14
CA ILE A 28 14.88 1.35 -16.08
C ILE A 28 15.44 0.95 -14.71
N GLY A 29 16.29 -0.08 -14.65
CA GLY A 29 16.84 -0.58 -13.39
C GLY A 29 17.76 0.44 -12.71
N ASN A 30 18.70 1.02 -13.46
CA ASN A 30 19.59 2.05 -12.93
C ASN A 30 18.83 3.33 -12.54
N PHE A 31 17.84 3.73 -13.34
CA PHE A 31 16.97 4.85 -12.99
C PHE A 31 16.22 4.58 -11.68
N HIS A 32 15.62 3.40 -11.54
CA HIS A 32 14.95 2.97 -10.31
C HIS A 32 15.87 3.09 -9.10
N ASP A 33 17.06 2.52 -9.15
CA ASP A 33 17.97 2.46 -8.01
C ASP A 33 18.46 3.86 -7.60
N LYS A 34 18.79 4.71 -8.58
CA LYS A 34 19.19 6.10 -8.35
C LYS A 34 18.05 6.92 -7.74
N LEU A 35 16.86 6.82 -8.32
CA LEU A 35 15.69 7.55 -7.83
C LEU A 35 15.36 7.09 -6.41
N LEU A 36 15.30 5.77 -6.16
CA LEU A 36 15.01 5.22 -4.85
C LEU A 36 15.99 5.75 -3.80
N ALA A 37 17.30 5.69 -4.07
CA ALA A 37 18.32 6.21 -3.16
C ALA A 37 18.12 7.71 -2.86
N ALA A 38 17.82 8.51 -3.89
CA ALA A 38 17.56 9.94 -3.74
C ALA A 38 16.29 10.23 -2.93
N LEU A 39 15.24 9.42 -3.06
CA LEU A 39 14.01 9.55 -2.28
C LEU A 39 14.25 9.24 -0.80
N TYR A 40 15.01 8.18 -0.48
CA TYR A 40 15.40 7.89 0.91
C TYR A 40 16.23 9.02 1.52
N ASP A 41 17.21 9.55 0.78
CA ASP A 41 18.01 10.70 1.22
C ASP A 41 17.16 11.95 1.43
N ARG A 42 16.24 12.23 0.49
CA ARG A 42 15.28 13.33 0.60
C ARG A 42 14.44 13.22 1.87
N THR A 43 13.85 12.05 2.13
CA THR A 43 13.03 11.82 3.32
C THR A 43 13.86 12.04 4.59
N ARG A 44 15.03 11.44 4.72
CA ARG A 44 15.89 11.61 5.91
C ARG A 44 16.34 13.06 6.15
N LYS A 45 16.45 13.87 5.08
CA LYS A 45 16.78 15.30 5.19
C LYS A 45 15.56 16.19 5.48
N SER A 46 14.35 15.68 5.25
CA SER A 46 13.11 16.44 5.38
C SER A 46 12.46 16.32 6.76
N PHE A 47 12.82 15.31 7.55
CA PHE A 47 12.21 15.04 8.86
C PHE A 47 13.27 14.91 9.95
N PRO A 48 13.00 15.39 11.18
CA PRO A 48 13.83 15.09 12.35
C PRO A 48 13.92 13.57 12.60
N ALA A 49 15.09 13.09 13.02
CA ALA A 49 15.33 11.65 13.19
C ALA A 49 14.42 11.04 14.28
N GLU A 50 14.10 11.83 15.31
CA GLU A 50 13.21 11.49 16.41
C GLU A 50 11.74 11.37 16.00
N GLU A 51 11.33 11.99 14.89
CA GLU A 51 9.95 12.00 14.39
C GLU A 51 9.73 10.99 13.26
N LEU A 52 10.78 10.68 12.49
CA LEU A 52 10.66 9.87 11.28
C LEU A 52 10.43 8.37 11.55
N GLY A 53 10.97 7.86 12.67
CA GLY A 53 10.88 6.43 12.99
C GLY A 53 11.42 5.53 11.86
N GLU A 54 10.93 4.28 11.82
CA GLU A 54 11.18 3.39 10.70
C GLU A 54 10.20 3.70 9.55
N PHE A 55 10.72 3.81 8.34
CA PHE A 55 9.90 4.03 7.15
C PHE A 55 10.43 3.22 5.97
N HIS A 56 9.57 2.96 5.00
CA HIS A 56 9.94 2.29 3.76
C HIS A 56 9.38 3.03 2.55
N ILE A 57 10.23 3.25 1.56
CA ILE A 57 9.85 3.70 0.22
C ILE A 57 10.04 2.54 -0.75
N SER A 58 9.00 2.28 -1.55
CA SER A 58 9.00 1.32 -2.65
C SER A 58 8.66 2.02 -3.96
N LEU A 59 9.40 1.69 -5.02
CA LEU A 59 9.08 2.07 -6.40
C LEU A 59 8.75 0.80 -7.20
N ARG A 60 7.53 0.71 -7.73
CA ARG A 60 7.07 -0.46 -8.49
C ARG A 60 6.90 -0.09 -9.95
N MET A 61 7.74 -0.66 -10.82
CA MET A 61 7.77 -0.35 -12.26
C MET A 61 6.82 -1.28 -13.04
N TYR A 62 5.51 -1.00 -13.03
CA TYR A 62 4.52 -1.73 -13.82
C TYR A 62 4.75 -1.54 -15.33
N GLY A 63 4.77 -2.65 -16.06
CA GLY A 63 5.24 -2.71 -17.45
C GLY A 63 6.69 -3.19 -17.58
N TRP A 64 7.41 -3.38 -16.46
CA TRP A 64 8.77 -3.91 -16.42
C TRP A 64 8.90 -5.07 -15.43
N ASN A 65 9.08 -4.79 -14.13
CA ASN A 65 9.23 -5.79 -13.07
C ASN A 65 8.51 -5.42 -11.76
N GLY A 66 7.45 -4.62 -11.83
CA GLY A 66 6.77 -4.03 -10.67
C GLY A 66 6.04 -4.99 -9.71
N ILE A 67 6.03 -6.31 -9.97
CA ILE A 67 5.38 -7.31 -9.10
C ILE A 67 6.35 -7.89 -8.07
N ASP A 68 7.43 -8.52 -8.53
CA ASP A 68 8.40 -9.19 -7.65
C ASP A 68 9.77 -8.49 -7.60
N GLY A 69 9.95 -7.42 -8.38
CA GLY A 69 11.19 -6.65 -8.45
C GLY A 69 12.38 -7.41 -9.03
N LYS A 70 12.19 -8.64 -9.55
CA LYS A 70 13.30 -9.42 -10.08
C LYS A 70 13.83 -8.80 -11.38
N PRO A 71 15.13 -9.00 -11.70
CA PRO A 71 15.66 -8.62 -12.99
C PRO A 71 14.87 -9.28 -14.13
N VAL A 72 14.56 -8.51 -15.17
CA VAL A 72 13.98 -9.07 -16.40
C VAL A 72 15.04 -9.86 -17.18
N PRO A 73 14.64 -10.79 -18.08
CA PRO A 73 15.60 -11.52 -18.91
C PRO A 73 16.53 -10.58 -19.71
N PRO A 74 17.82 -10.91 -19.85
CA PRO A 74 18.74 -10.13 -20.67
C PRO A 74 18.23 -9.96 -22.11
N GLY A 75 18.35 -8.75 -22.66
CA GLY A 75 17.89 -8.43 -24.02
C GLY A 75 16.39 -8.15 -24.14
N THR A 76 15.64 -8.10 -23.03
CA THR A 76 14.25 -7.62 -23.03
C THR A 76 14.21 -6.19 -23.59
N PRO A 77 13.45 -5.91 -24.66
CA PRO A 77 13.37 -4.58 -25.24
C PRO A 77 12.66 -3.61 -24.28
N PRO A 78 13.01 -2.32 -24.30
CA PRO A 78 12.35 -1.33 -23.47
C PRO A 78 10.87 -1.20 -23.86
N PRO A 79 9.94 -1.11 -22.90
CA PRO A 79 8.53 -0.87 -23.19
C PRO A 79 8.33 0.55 -23.73
N PRO A 80 7.21 0.83 -24.43
CA PRO A 80 6.91 2.18 -24.93
C PRO A 80 6.55 3.17 -23.82
N GLU A 81 6.10 2.65 -22.67
CA GLU A 81 5.79 3.39 -21.45
C GLU A 81 5.74 2.46 -20.25
N ILE A 82 5.90 3.01 -19.04
CA ILE A 82 5.70 2.29 -17.77
C ILE A 82 4.88 3.13 -16.78
N GLY A 83 4.18 2.43 -15.89
CA GLY A 83 3.58 3.03 -14.70
C GLY A 83 4.47 2.77 -13.48
N MET A 84 4.99 3.82 -12.87
CA MET A 84 5.73 3.74 -11.63
C MET A 84 4.80 4.04 -10.44
N ILE A 85 4.69 3.09 -9.51
CA ILE A 85 4.02 3.32 -8.22
C ILE A 85 5.05 3.64 -7.18
N PHE A 86 5.02 4.87 -6.67
CA PHE A 86 5.67 5.19 -5.40
C PHE A 86 4.76 4.78 -4.25
N VAL A 87 5.31 4.14 -3.22
CA VAL A 87 4.63 3.84 -1.96
C VAL A 87 5.52 4.27 -0.80
N ALA A 88 5.07 5.22 0.00
CA ALA A 88 5.62 5.51 1.31
C ALA A 88 4.88 4.69 2.36
N THR A 89 5.62 4.02 3.24
CA THR A 89 5.09 3.27 4.40
C THR A 89 5.67 3.85 5.68
N ALA A 90 4.83 4.17 6.66
CA ALA A 90 5.24 4.72 7.95
C ALA A 90 4.24 4.39 9.07
N ASP A 91 4.63 4.62 10.33
CA ASP A 91 3.85 4.29 11.52
C ASP A 91 2.49 4.98 11.61
N THR A 92 2.29 6.12 10.92
CA THR A 92 1.00 6.83 10.84
C THR A 92 0.68 7.24 9.40
N GLN A 93 -0.61 7.41 9.12
CA GLN A 93 -1.08 7.86 7.80
C GLN A 93 -0.59 9.27 7.48
N GLU A 94 -0.51 10.11 8.50
CA GLU A 94 -0.02 11.48 8.42
C GLU A 94 1.45 11.50 7.99
N LEU A 95 2.28 10.65 8.62
CA LEU A 95 3.71 10.56 8.28
C LEU A 95 3.91 9.96 6.88
N ALA A 96 3.18 8.89 6.51
CA ALA A 96 3.27 8.31 5.17
C ALA A 96 2.92 9.34 4.08
N THR A 97 1.89 10.17 4.33
CA THR A 97 1.48 11.25 3.43
C THR A 97 2.51 12.36 3.37
N ALA A 98 3.06 12.77 4.52
CA ALA A 98 4.10 13.78 4.58
C ALA A 98 5.36 13.35 3.80
N ILE A 99 5.77 12.08 3.91
CA ILE A 99 6.88 11.51 3.12
C ILE A 99 6.56 11.62 1.62
N ALA A 100 5.35 11.24 1.20
CA ALA A 100 4.94 11.36 -0.20
C ALA A 100 5.04 12.81 -0.72
N HIS A 101 4.59 13.79 0.07
CA HIS A 101 4.69 15.22 -0.28
C HIS A 101 6.14 15.70 -0.35
N ALA A 102 7.00 15.28 0.58
CA ALA A 102 8.42 15.63 0.58
C ALA A 102 9.16 15.10 -0.66
N CYS A 103 8.75 13.92 -1.14
CA CYS A 103 9.30 13.24 -2.31
C CYS A 103 8.70 13.73 -3.64
N ASN A 104 7.48 14.27 -3.64
CA ASN A 104 6.73 14.64 -4.85
C ASN A 104 7.55 15.46 -5.88
N PRO A 105 8.34 16.49 -5.49
CA PRO A 105 9.13 17.28 -6.44
C PRO A 105 10.15 16.47 -7.28
N TYR A 106 10.63 15.34 -6.78
CA TYR A 106 11.59 14.50 -7.51
C TYR A 106 10.95 13.86 -8.75
N PHE A 107 9.64 13.64 -8.76
CA PHE A 107 8.94 13.09 -9.93
C PHE A 107 8.70 14.15 -11.03
N PHE A 108 8.91 15.42 -10.74
CA PHE A 108 8.96 16.46 -11.77
C PHE A 108 10.37 16.71 -12.27
N HIS A 109 11.38 16.43 -11.42
CA HIS A 109 12.71 17.00 -11.62
C HIS A 109 13.92 16.09 -11.44
N PHE A 110 13.75 14.78 -11.30
CA PHE A 110 14.89 13.89 -11.12
C PHE A 110 15.66 13.67 -12.44
N PRO A 111 16.92 14.14 -12.54
CA PRO A 111 17.68 14.01 -13.77
C PRO A 111 18.18 12.57 -13.92
N ASN A 112 17.80 11.91 -15.01
CA ASN A 112 18.44 10.63 -15.37
C ASN A 112 19.86 10.85 -15.91
N VAL A 113 20.07 11.97 -16.63
CA VAL A 113 21.36 12.42 -17.16
C VAL A 113 21.62 13.84 -16.67
N MET A 114 22.81 14.07 -16.10
CA MET A 114 23.22 15.39 -15.63
C MET A 114 23.36 16.37 -16.81
N ASN A 115 22.96 17.63 -16.60
CA ASN A 115 23.07 18.73 -17.58
C ASN A 115 22.20 18.60 -18.84
N LYS A 116 21.09 17.86 -18.77
CA LYS A 116 20.02 17.89 -19.80
C LYS A 116 18.77 18.58 -19.29
N GLU A 117 17.86 18.90 -20.22
CA GLU A 117 16.50 19.32 -19.87
C GLU A 117 15.85 18.27 -18.97
N ILE A 118 15.22 18.75 -17.91
CA ILE A 118 14.73 17.91 -16.83
C ILE A 118 13.40 17.29 -17.26
N PRO A 119 13.27 15.95 -17.29
CA PRO A 119 12.02 15.32 -17.69
C PRO A 119 10.94 15.57 -16.64
N SER A 120 9.73 15.91 -17.08
CA SER A 120 8.54 15.94 -16.22
C SER A 120 7.73 14.67 -16.47
N TYR A 121 7.55 13.86 -15.43
CA TYR A 121 6.74 12.63 -15.53
C TYR A 121 5.25 12.94 -15.31
N GLY A 122 4.39 12.13 -15.92
CA GLY A 122 2.95 12.37 -15.91
C GLY A 122 2.29 11.78 -14.66
N PHE A 123 1.87 12.61 -13.72
CA PHE A 123 1.00 12.15 -12.63
C PHE A 123 -0.38 11.76 -13.17
N MET A 124 -0.92 10.63 -12.68
CA MET A 124 -2.27 10.19 -13.06
C MET A 124 -3.37 11.05 -12.41
N LEU A 125 -3.12 11.55 -11.20
CA LEU A 125 -4.10 12.27 -10.39
C LEU A 125 -3.57 13.65 -9.99
N SER A 126 -4.50 14.54 -9.66
CA SER A 126 -4.24 15.84 -9.02
C SER A 126 -5.31 16.06 -7.94
N PRO A 127 -4.96 15.97 -6.64
CA PRO A 127 -3.63 15.77 -6.08
C PRO A 127 -3.01 14.42 -6.48
N ALA A 128 -1.68 14.38 -6.51
CA ALA A 128 -0.91 13.24 -7.02
C ALA A 128 -0.91 12.03 -6.09
N ASP A 129 -1.07 12.27 -4.78
CA ASP A 129 -0.99 11.28 -3.72
C ASP A 129 -2.37 10.74 -3.31
N VAL A 130 -2.38 9.46 -2.96
CA VAL A 130 -3.57 8.74 -2.49
C VAL A 130 -3.23 8.06 -1.16
N PRO A 131 -3.83 8.49 -0.03
CA PRO A 131 -3.74 7.77 1.24
C PRO A 131 -4.39 6.39 1.11
N CYS A 132 -3.66 5.31 1.42
CA CYS A 132 -4.14 3.94 1.31
C CYS A 132 -4.71 3.40 2.63
N GLY A 133 -4.44 4.05 3.75
CA GLY A 133 -4.77 3.54 5.08
C GLY A 133 -3.75 2.53 5.59
N GLN A 134 -4.13 1.84 6.66
CA GLN A 134 -3.35 0.76 7.26
C GLN A 134 -3.37 -0.46 6.34
N PHE A 135 -2.20 -1.02 6.02
CA PHE A 135 -2.13 -2.27 5.28
C PHE A 135 -2.21 -3.48 6.21
N PHE A 136 -2.56 -4.65 5.67
CA PHE A 136 -2.62 -5.90 6.41
C PHE A 136 -1.73 -6.93 5.74
N GLU A 137 -0.88 -7.56 6.54
CA GLU A 137 0.00 -8.63 6.07
C GLU A 137 -0.65 -9.98 6.37
N PHE A 138 -0.67 -10.86 5.38
CA PHE A 138 -1.11 -12.23 5.57
C PHE A 138 -0.08 -13.00 6.40
N ARG A 139 -0.50 -13.59 7.53
CA ARG A 139 0.39 -14.22 8.52
C ARG A 139 0.15 -15.70 8.75
N LEU A 140 -1.06 -16.18 8.44
CA LEU A 140 -1.47 -17.54 8.77
C LEU A 140 -2.16 -18.20 7.58
N ASN A 141 -1.61 -19.33 7.14
CA ASN A 141 -2.27 -20.29 6.27
C ASN A 141 -2.10 -21.67 6.88
N HIS A 142 -3.14 -22.21 7.49
CA HIS A 142 -3.04 -23.50 8.14
C HIS A 142 -4.30 -24.32 7.96
N ILE A 143 -4.16 -25.65 7.93
CA ILE A 143 -5.27 -26.59 7.91
C ILE A 143 -5.26 -27.35 9.22
N VAL A 144 -6.35 -27.23 9.97
CA VAL A 144 -6.61 -28.06 11.15
C VAL A 144 -7.44 -29.26 10.71
N ALA A 145 -6.89 -30.46 10.88
CA ALA A 145 -7.65 -31.69 10.70
C ALA A 145 -8.64 -31.84 11.87
N LEU A 146 -9.89 -32.15 11.55
CA LEU A 146 -10.96 -32.31 12.54
C LEU A 146 -11.61 -33.67 12.31
N ASP A 147 -11.98 -34.34 13.40
CA ASP A 147 -12.76 -35.58 13.34
C ASP A 147 -14.24 -35.28 13.08
N ASP A 148 -14.73 -34.12 13.54
CA ASP A 148 -16.08 -33.59 13.26
C ASP A 148 -16.00 -32.15 12.71
N PRO A 149 -16.75 -31.80 11.64
CA PRO A 149 -16.65 -30.48 11.01
C PRO A 149 -17.10 -29.30 11.90
N PHE A 150 -17.84 -29.56 12.97
CA PHE A 150 -18.35 -28.55 13.90
C PHE A 150 -17.52 -28.42 15.19
N GLU A 151 -16.46 -29.21 15.38
CA GLU A 151 -15.65 -29.25 16.60
C GLU A 151 -15.13 -27.88 17.05
N LEU A 152 -14.81 -27.00 16.10
CA LEU A 152 -14.28 -25.65 16.35
C LEU A 152 -15.28 -24.52 16.07
N VAL A 153 -16.57 -24.82 15.92
CA VAL A 153 -17.61 -23.82 15.62
C VAL A 153 -18.64 -23.80 16.75
N ARG A 154 -18.86 -22.61 17.33
CA ARG A 154 -19.98 -22.39 18.27
C ARG A 154 -21.20 -21.89 17.50
N ILE A 155 -22.33 -22.58 17.64
CA ILE A 155 -23.61 -22.20 17.02
C ILE A 155 -24.53 -21.68 18.13
N GLU A 156 -24.99 -20.45 17.99
CA GLU A 156 -26.03 -19.86 18.83
C GLU A 156 -27.32 -19.71 18.02
N TYR A 157 -28.44 -20.19 18.57
CA TYR A 157 -29.76 -20.03 17.96
C TYR A 157 -30.47 -18.86 18.62
N ILE A 158 -30.95 -17.92 17.81
CA ILE A 158 -31.76 -16.79 18.27
C ILE A 158 -33.22 -17.11 17.97
N ASP A 159 -34.03 -17.20 19.02
CA ASP A 159 -35.49 -17.31 18.89
C ASP A 159 -36.09 -15.94 18.62
N LEU A 160 -36.80 -15.81 17.50
CA LEU A 160 -37.49 -14.59 17.09
C LEU A 160 -38.95 -14.54 17.58
N ALA A 161 -39.42 -15.56 18.31
CA ALA A 161 -40.77 -15.56 18.85
C ALA A 161 -40.97 -14.37 19.81
N PRO A 162 -42.09 -13.63 19.70
CA PRO A 162 -42.40 -12.55 20.62
C PRO A 162 -42.55 -13.11 22.04
N ARG A 163 -41.80 -12.52 22.99
CA ARG A 163 -41.94 -12.86 24.41
C ARG A 163 -43.39 -12.60 24.84
N PRO A 164 -44.06 -13.53 25.55
CA PRO A 164 -45.41 -13.30 26.03
C PRO A 164 -45.43 -12.05 26.92
N THR A 165 -46.19 -11.04 26.52
CA THR A 165 -46.48 -9.88 27.38
C THR A 165 -47.21 -10.36 28.62
N GLU A 166 -46.66 -10.13 29.81
CA GLU A 166 -47.35 -10.36 31.07
C GLU A 166 -48.69 -9.59 31.07
N ALA A 167 -49.79 -10.33 30.99
CA ALA A 167 -51.11 -9.76 31.11
C ALA A 167 -51.28 -9.18 32.52
N ARG A 168 -51.25 -7.85 32.65
CA ARG A 168 -51.69 -7.16 33.86
C ARG A 168 -53.13 -7.59 34.15
N LYS A 169 -53.32 -8.42 35.19
CA LYS A 169 -54.62 -8.62 35.83
C LYS A 169 -55.04 -7.29 36.46
N VAL A 170 -55.80 -6.48 35.74
CA VAL A 170 -56.56 -5.39 36.34
C VAL A 170 -57.75 -6.03 37.04
N ALA A 171 -57.65 -6.17 38.36
CA ALA A 171 -58.79 -6.52 39.19
C ALA A 171 -59.78 -5.35 39.14
N VAL A 172 -60.93 -5.57 38.50
CA VAL A 172 -62.10 -4.72 38.68
C VAL A 172 -62.74 -5.14 40.00
N HIS A 173 -62.68 -4.27 41.00
CA HIS A 173 -63.61 -4.30 42.14
C HIS A 173 -64.60 -3.15 41.93
N GLY A 174 -65.88 -3.48 42.10
CA GLY A 174 -67.03 -2.64 41.80
C GLY A 174 -67.33 -1.56 42.81
#